data_AF-A0A4U0UJH5-F1
#
_entry.id   AF-A0A4U0UJH5-F1
#
_cell.length_a   1.000
_cell.length_b   1.000
_cell.length_c   1.000
_cell.angle_alpha   90.00
_cell.angle_beta   90.00
_cell.angle_gamma   90.00
#
_symmetry.space_group_name_H-M   'P 1'
#
loop_
_entity.id
_entity.type
_entity.pdbx_description
1 polymer ?
#
loop_
_entity_poly.entity_id
_entity_poly.type
_entity_poly.pdbx_seq_one_letter_code
_entity_poly.pdbx_strand_id
1 'polypeptide(L)'
;MAVRSHTSPSEKILTQPKPLILTSNRTDERKGWRFATKDGEAPGENVTPDPIHPDFKHIRELYFENNKDYGGRFTVPTLYDKKQKRIVNNESSEIIRMFYHAFDKLLPEKYAKLDLLPEKLKESIEATNEWTYNDINNGSTRLTMLILTQEAYEKNVKTLFAALDRAEAELAKSPGPYYHGADPTEADVRLYTTIIRFDAVYVQHFKCNLREIRSGYPALHKWVRYCYWKNEAFGGTTEFTHIKNHYTKSHHQINPLSITPLGPDPDILPMDEEVPAVKAALK
;
A
#
# COMPACT_ATOMS: atom_id res chain seq x y z
N MET A 1 -4.27 -6.91 -3.99
CA MET A 1 -4.30 -7.81 -5.16
C MET A 1 -5.11 -7.17 -6.27
N ALA A 2 -4.45 -6.71 -7.32
CA ALA A 2 -5.06 -6.44 -8.61
C ALA A 2 -4.30 -7.32 -9.60
N VAL A 3 -5.03 -8.08 -10.41
CA VAL A 3 -4.47 -8.82 -11.54
C VAL A 3 -5.12 -8.21 -12.78
N ARG A 4 -4.31 -7.68 -13.70
CA ARG A 4 -4.78 -7.16 -14.98
C ARG A 4 -5.25 -8.32 -15.85
N SER A 5 -6.43 -8.18 -16.45
CA SER A 5 -6.92 -9.08 -17.49
C SER A 5 -6.36 -8.67 -18.85
N HIS A 6 -5.49 -9.49 -19.44
CA HIS A 6 -5.34 -9.52 -20.90
C HIS A 6 -6.47 -10.41 -21.43
N THR A 7 -7.45 -9.81 -22.11
CA THR A 7 -8.64 -10.52 -22.62
C THR A 7 -8.35 -11.25 -23.93
N SER A 8 -8.75 -12.52 -24.00
CA SER A 8 -9.22 -13.16 -25.23
C SER A 8 -10.77 -13.24 -25.19
N PRO A 9 -11.51 -13.11 -26.32
CA PRO A 9 -12.94 -12.76 -26.31
C PRO A 9 -13.95 -13.90 -26.04
N SER A 10 -13.55 -15.07 -25.52
CA SER A 10 -14.44 -16.26 -25.55
C SER A 10 -14.60 -17.04 -24.25
N GLU A 11 -14.38 -16.46 -23.07
CA GLU A 11 -14.68 -17.13 -21.79
C GLU A 11 -15.65 -16.30 -20.94
N LYS A 12 -16.93 -16.47 -21.26
CA LYS A 12 -18.04 -15.96 -20.46
C LYS A 12 -18.27 -16.89 -19.26
N ILE A 13 -18.39 -16.25 -18.09
CA ILE A 13 -19.06 -16.72 -16.87
C ILE A 13 -18.16 -17.59 -15.96
N LEU A 14 -17.63 -16.96 -14.89
CA LEU A 14 -16.96 -17.50 -13.68
C LEU A 14 -15.45 -17.26 -13.47
N THR A 15 -14.79 -16.37 -14.19
CA THR A 15 -13.39 -16.01 -13.89
C THR A 15 -13.28 -14.78 -12.98
N GLN A 16 -12.85 -15.04 -11.73
CA GLN A 16 -12.16 -14.14 -10.79
C GLN A 16 -13.00 -13.14 -9.96
N PRO A 17 -12.68 -12.93 -8.66
CA PRO A 17 -13.27 -11.87 -7.87
C PRO A 17 -12.82 -10.49 -8.42
N LYS A 18 -13.69 -9.81 -9.17
CA LYS A 18 -13.67 -8.33 -9.30
C LYS A 18 -14.68 -7.78 -8.28
N PRO A 19 -14.34 -6.76 -7.46
CA PRO A 19 -13.93 -5.44 -7.97
C PRO A 19 -12.82 -4.73 -7.16
N LEU A 20 -11.95 -3.97 -7.83
CA LEU A 20 -11.19 -2.88 -7.20
C LEU A 20 -11.91 -1.58 -7.57
N ILE A 21 -12.59 -0.96 -6.61
CA ILE A 21 -13.09 0.39 -6.79
C ILE A 21 -12.01 1.33 -6.28
N LEU A 22 -11.18 1.85 -7.17
CA LEU A 22 -10.27 2.93 -6.78
C LEU A 22 -11.07 4.21 -6.67
N THR A 23 -11.01 4.78 -5.49
CA THR A 23 -11.55 6.09 -5.22
C THR A 23 -10.53 7.14 -5.67
N SER A 24 -11.01 8.24 -6.24
CA SER A 24 -10.23 9.32 -6.82
C SER A 24 -9.21 9.88 -5.82
N ASN A 25 -8.08 10.33 -6.35
CA ASN A 25 -6.89 10.81 -5.63
C ASN A 25 -7.08 12.12 -4.84
N ARG A 26 -8.33 12.52 -4.59
CA ARG A 26 -8.69 13.68 -3.78
C ARG A 26 -9.72 13.21 -2.76
N THR A 27 -9.30 13.03 -1.51
CA THR A 27 -10.26 12.93 -0.42
C THR A 27 -10.73 14.34 -0.10
N ASP A 28 -12.03 14.58 -0.16
CA ASP A 28 -12.61 15.76 0.48
C ASP A 28 -12.47 15.49 1.98
N GLU A 29 -11.69 16.30 2.70
CA GLU A 29 -11.38 16.09 4.13
C GLU A 29 -12.64 15.87 4.99
N ARG A 30 -13.81 16.33 4.53
CA ARG A 30 -15.10 16.15 5.21
C ARG A 30 -15.96 15.01 4.66
N LYS A 31 -15.70 14.54 3.44
CA LYS A 31 -16.54 13.52 2.76
C LYS A 31 -15.81 12.20 2.48
N GLY A 32 -14.50 12.15 2.69
CA GLY A 32 -13.67 10.98 2.48
C GLY A 32 -13.38 10.69 1.02
N TRP A 33 -13.13 9.41 0.74
CA TRP A 33 -12.80 8.90 -0.58
C TRP A 33 -13.96 9.05 -1.57
N ARG A 34 -13.66 9.54 -2.78
CA ARG A 34 -14.66 9.83 -3.83
C ARG A 34 -14.57 8.80 -4.96
N PHE A 35 -15.67 8.35 -5.55
CA PHE A 35 -15.64 7.51 -6.76
C PHE A 35 -15.38 8.33 -8.02
N ALA A 36 -14.86 7.72 -9.10
CA ALA A 36 -14.84 8.42 -10.39
C ALA A 36 -16.28 8.62 -10.91
N THR A 37 -16.47 9.70 -11.67
CA THR A 37 -17.72 9.91 -12.41
C THR A 37 -17.68 9.13 -13.72
N LYS A 38 -18.84 8.70 -14.23
CA LYS A 38 -18.94 7.96 -15.50
C LYS A 38 -18.29 8.69 -16.67
N ASP A 39 -18.37 10.02 -16.68
CA ASP A 39 -17.89 10.88 -17.75
C ASP A 39 -16.59 11.62 -17.41
N GLY A 40 -15.96 11.32 -16.26
CA GLY A 40 -14.81 12.08 -15.78
C GLY A 40 -13.50 11.33 -15.90
N GLU A 41 -12.50 12.01 -16.46
CA GLU A 41 -11.10 11.58 -16.36
C GLU A 41 -10.62 11.74 -14.91
N ALA A 42 -10.18 10.65 -14.30
CA ALA A 42 -9.39 10.67 -13.08
C ALA A 42 -7.93 10.35 -13.45
N PRO A 43 -6.94 11.10 -12.93
CA PRO A 43 -5.55 10.85 -13.25
C PRO A 43 -5.09 9.51 -12.68
N GLY A 44 -4.43 8.71 -13.51
CA GLY A 44 -3.93 7.38 -13.19
C GLY A 44 -4.91 6.26 -13.56
N GLU A 45 -4.44 5.02 -13.46
CA GLU A 45 -5.17 3.85 -13.95
C GLU A 45 -6.12 3.23 -12.92
N ASN A 46 -7.16 2.55 -13.40
CA ASN A 46 -8.11 1.76 -12.58
C ASN A 46 -9.01 2.56 -11.62
N VAL A 47 -9.14 3.89 -11.77
CA VAL A 47 -10.19 4.67 -11.09
C VAL A 47 -11.51 4.50 -11.81
N THR A 48 -12.51 3.98 -11.10
CA THR A 48 -13.83 3.67 -11.68
C THR A 48 -14.97 4.24 -10.83
N PRO A 49 -16.16 4.45 -11.42
CA PRO A 49 -17.38 4.58 -10.65
C PRO A 49 -17.62 3.35 -9.77
N ASP A 50 -18.45 3.49 -8.73
CA ASP A 50 -18.95 2.33 -7.99
C ASP A 50 -19.90 1.53 -8.91
N PRO A 51 -19.57 0.27 -9.25
CA PRO A 51 -20.40 -0.56 -10.13
C PRO A 51 -21.65 -1.11 -9.45
N ILE A 52 -21.75 -1.04 -8.11
CA ILE A 52 -22.87 -1.53 -7.31
C ILE A 52 -23.82 -0.38 -6.98
N HIS A 53 -23.28 0.80 -6.65
CA HIS A 53 -24.05 1.98 -6.28
C HIS A 53 -23.76 3.13 -7.25
N PRO A 54 -24.41 3.16 -8.43
CA PRO A 54 -24.10 4.15 -9.47
C PRO A 54 -24.36 5.60 -9.05
N ASP A 55 -25.17 5.81 -8.01
CA ASP A 55 -25.52 7.12 -7.47
C ASP A 55 -24.57 7.58 -6.36
N PHE A 56 -23.74 6.69 -5.81
CA PHE A 56 -22.82 7.04 -4.74
C PHE A 56 -21.63 7.80 -5.31
N LYS A 57 -21.29 8.90 -4.65
CA LYS A 57 -20.17 9.78 -5.02
C LYS A 57 -18.97 9.54 -4.13
N HIS A 58 -19.19 9.10 -2.90
CA HIS A 58 -18.17 8.91 -1.87
C HIS A 58 -18.40 7.63 -1.08
N ILE A 59 -17.32 7.06 -0.56
CA ILE A 59 -17.37 5.83 0.23
C ILE A 59 -18.21 5.98 1.51
N ARG A 60 -18.33 7.19 2.06
CA ARG A 60 -19.15 7.46 3.26
C ARG A 60 -20.62 7.06 3.07
N GLU A 61 -21.11 7.08 1.82
CA GLU A 61 -22.49 6.70 1.51
C GLU A 61 -22.72 5.21 1.79
N LEU A 62 -21.72 4.35 1.57
CA LEU A 62 -21.75 2.94 2.00
C LEU A 62 -21.83 2.80 3.52
N TYR A 63 -21.06 3.61 4.24
CA TYR A 63 -21.06 3.59 5.71
C TYR A 63 -22.40 4.03 6.28
N PHE A 64 -23.00 5.10 5.75
CA PHE A 64 -24.32 5.57 6.18
C PHE A 64 -25.48 4.67 5.76
N GLU A 65 -25.35 3.95 4.64
CA GLU A 65 -26.31 2.89 4.27
C GLU A 65 -26.33 1.76 5.31
N ASN A 66 -25.16 1.42 5.87
CA ASN A 66 -25.00 0.36 6.86
C ASN A 66 -25.31 0.81 8.29
N ASN A 67 -25.00 2.05 8.62
CA ASN A 67 -25.27 2.67 9.91
C ASN A 67 -25.44 4.19 9.75
N LYS A 68 -26.68 4.69 9.88
CA LYS A 68 -27.01 6.11 9.72
C LYS A 68 -26.31 7.01 10.74
N ASP A 69 -25.98 6.48 11.91
CA ASP A 69 -25.33 7.21 13.00
C ASP A 69 -23.81 6.93 13.06
N TYR A 70 -23.22 6.47 11.95
CA TYR A 70 -21.78 6.17 11.91
C TYR A 70 -20.94 7.44 12.17
N GLY A 71 -20.27 7.47 13.33
CA GLY A 71 -19.40 8.57 13.77
C GLY A 71 -17.90 8.34 13.53
N GLY A 72 -17.52 7.24 12.87
CA GLY A 72 -16.13 6.88 12.61
C GLY A 72 -15.53 7.51 11.35
N ARG A 73 -14.32 7.09 10.98
CA ARG A 73 -13.66 7.48 9.72
C ARG A 73 -14.14 6.58 8.57
N PHE A 74 -14.35 7.17 7.40
CA PHE A 74 -14.71 6.43 6.19
C PHE A 74 -13.44 5.90 5.48
N THR A 75 -12.99 4.71 5.85
CA THR A 75 -11.67 4.17 5.45
C THR A 75 -11.74 3.22 4.25
N VAL A 76 -10.61 3.08 3.56
CA VAL A 76 -10.33 1.95 2.65
C VAL A 76 -9.19 1.12 3.26
N PRO A 77 -9.12 -0.20 2.98
CA PRO A 77 -10.06 -0.99 2.17
C PRO A 77 -11.42 -1.22 2.86
N THR A 78 -12.46 -1.51 2.08
CA THR A 78 -13.79 -1.90 2.58
C THR A 78 -14.23 -3.17 1.86
N LEU A 79 -14.37 -4.28 2.60
CA LEU A 79 -14.92 -5.52 2.10
C LEU A 79 -16.46 -5.46 2.22
N TYR A 80 -17.16 -5.53 1.09
CA TYR A 80 -18.62 -5.38 1.02
C TYR A 80 -19.29 -6.65 0.48
N ASP A 81 -20.32 -7.13 1.19
CA ASP A 81 -21.17 -8.22 0.74
C ASP A 81 -22.32 -7.69 -0.13
N LYS A 82 -22.26 -8.00 -1.42
CA LYS A 82 -23.28 -7.61 -2.42
C LYS A 82 -24.63 -8.30 -2.23
N LYS A 83 -24.68 -9.47 -1.58
CA LYS A 83 -25.93 -10.22 -1.33
C LYS A 83 -26.68 -9.65 -0.14
N GLN A 84 -25.95 -9.44 0.96
CA GLN A 84 -26.53 -8.88 2.20
C GLN A 84 -26.51 -7.35 2.23
N LYS A 85 -25.90 -6.72 1.23
CA LYS A 85 -25.77 -5.26 1.08
C LYS A 85 -25.15 -4.61 2.32
N ARG A 86 -24.05 -5.19 2.80
CA ARG A 86 -23.38 -4.71 4.01
C ARG A 86 -21.87 -4.74 3.97
N ILE A 87 -21.25 -3.85 4.74
CA ILE A 87 -19.81 -3.90 5.01
C ILE A 87 -19.55 -5.11 5.92
N VAL A 88 -18.65 -5.99 5.46
CA VAL A 88 -18.20 -7.18 6.19
C VAL A 88 -17.04 -6.83 7.12
N ASN A 89 -16.04 -6.12 6.59
CA ASN A 89 -14.83 -5.76 7.32
C ASN A 89 -14.15 -4.55 6.64
N ASN A 90 -13.49 -3.69 7.40
CA ASN A 90 -12.68 -2.55 6.90
C ASN A 90 -11.30 -2.45 7.56
N GLU A 91 -10.85 -3.53 8.22
CA GLU A 91 -9.53 -3.69 8.80
C GLU A 91 -8.65 -4.51 7.86
N SER A 92 -7.67 -3.87 7.23
CA SER A 92 -6.83 -4.47 6.19
C SER A 92 -6.11 -5.74 6.65
N SER A 93 -5.66 -5.79 7.90
CA SER A 93 -4.92 -6.93 8.45
C SER A 93 -5.80 -8.18 8.63
N GLU A 94 -7.08 -7.99 8.97
CA GLU A 94 -8.05 -9.07 9.04
C GLU A 94 -8.49 -9.50 7.63
N ILE A 95 -8.75 -8.55 6.73
CA ILE A 95 -9.19 -8.82 5.36
C ILE A 95 -8.18 -9.70 4.61
N ILE A 96 -6.88 -9.40 4.69
CA ILE A 96 -5.87 -10.23 4.00
C ILE A 96 -5.86 -11.67 4.55
N ARG A 97 -6.01 -11.84 5.87
CA ARG A 97 -6.07 -13.17 6.51
C ARG A 97 -7.34 -13.95 6.16
N MET A 98 -8.48 -13.26 5.99
CA MET A 98 -9.69 -13.89 5.45
C MET A 98 -9.44 -14.45 4.03
N PHE A 99 -8.59 -13.78 3.23
CA PHE A 99 -8.32 -14.20 1.85
C PHE A 99 -7.28 -15.32 1.73
N TYR A 100 -6.50 -15.62 2.76
CA TYR A 100 -5.46 -16.67 2.66
C TYR A 100 -6.04 -18.04 2.37
N HIS A 101 -7.18 -18.41 3.00
CA HIS A 101 -7.71 -19.78 2.88
C HIS A 101 -9.21 -19.88 2.60
N ALA A 102 -10.00 -18.79 2.78
CA ALA A 102 -11.46 -18.89 2.63
C ALA A 102 -11.91 -19.22 1.20
N PHE A 103 -11.03 -19.04 0.21
CA PHE A 103 -11.33 -19.23 -1.20
C PHE A 103 -10.52 -20.33 -1.88
N ASP A 104 -9.66 -21.08 -1.17
CA ASP A 104 -8.72 -22.05 -1.77
C ASP A 104 -9.40 -23.06 -2.69
N LYS A 105 -10.57 -23.55 -2.29
CA LYS A 105 -11.38 -24.52 -3.07
C LYS A 105 -11.94 -23.95 -4.38
N LEU A 106 -11.93 -22.64 -4.54
CA LEU A 106 -12.42 -21.92 -5.73
C LEU A 106 -11.28 -21.40 -6.60
N LEU A 107 -10.03 -21.48 -6.13
CA LEU A 107 -8.87 -20.95 -6.82
C LEU A 107 -8.22 -22.03 -7.71
N PRO A 108 -7.64 -21.63 -8.86
CA PRO A 108 -6.70 -22.48 -9.58
C PRO A 108 -5.57 -22.94 -8.65
N GLU A 109 -5.11 -24.19 -8.81
CA GLU A 109 -4.14 -24.84 -7.92
C GLU A 109 -2.88 -24.00 -7.65
N LYS A 110 -2.36 -23.30 -8.66
CA LYS A 110 -1.19 -22.43 -8.52
C LYS A 110 -1.36 -21.29 -7.51
N TYR A 111 -2.59 -20.82 -7.30
CA TYR A 111 -2.90 -19.75 -6.34
C TYR A 111 -3.33 -20.31 -4.99
N ALA A 112 -3.98 -21.47 -4.96
CA ALA A 112 -4.39 -22.15 -3.73
C ALA A 112 -3.19 -22.69 -2.90
N LYS A 113 -2.01 -22.84 -3.53
CA LYS A 113 -0.77 -23.26 -2.85
C LYS A 113 0.05 -22.10 -2.25
N LEU A 114 -0.34 -20.85 -2.52
CA LEU A 114 0.35 -19.69 -1.96
C LEU A 114 -0.03 -19.54 -0.50
N ASP A 115 0.93 -19.72 0.40
CA ASP A 115 0.73 -19.54 1.83
C ASP A 115 1.57 -18.35 2.32
N LEU A 116 0.88 -17.25 2.65
CA LEU A 116 1.51 -16.03 3.14
C LEU A 116 1.75 -16.04 4.67
N LEU A 117 1.19 -17.01 5.39
CA LEU A 117 1.37 -17.17 6.83
C LEU A 117 1.61 -18.63 7.19
N PRO A 118 2.70 -19.24 6.68
CA PRO A 118 2.97 -20.65 6.90
C PRO A 118 3.25 -20.91 8.38
N GLU A 119 2.67 -21.98 8.91
CA GLU A 119 2.67 -22.29 10.35
C GLU A 119 4.08 -22.29 10.96
N LYS A 120 5.09 -22.78 10.22
CA LYS A 120 6.50 -22.83 10.66
C LYS A 120 7.15 -21.47 10.86
N LEU A 121 6.67 -20.43 10.16
CA LEU A 121 7.20 -19.07 10.24
C LEU A 121 6.27 -18.12 10.99
N LYS A 122 5.07 -18.58 11.35
CA LYS A 122 4.00 -17.74 11.90
C LYS A 122 4.45 -16.87 13.07
N GLU A 123 5.11 -17.45 14.08
CA GLU A 123 5.59 -16.69 15.24
C GLU A 123 6.61 -15.60 14.85
N SER A 124 7.51 -15.92 13.91
CA SER A 124 8.51 -14.97 13.41
C SER A 124 7.86 -13.85 12.59
N ILE A 125 6.88 -14.20 11.75
CA ILE A 125 6.10 -13.24 10.96
C ILE A 125 5.29 -12.33 11.88
N GLU A 126 4.63 -12.86 12.91
CA GLU A 126 3.85 -12.08 13.86
C GLU A 126 4.72 -11.13 14.68
N ALA A 127 5.86 -11.62 15.19
CA ALA A 127 6.83 -10.76 15.87
C ALA A 127 7.32 -9.63 14.94
N THR A 128 7.61 -9.95 13.68
CA THR A 128 8.03 -8.96 12.68
C THR A 128 6.93 -7.93 12.39
N ASN A 129 5.69 -8.40 12.20
CA ASN A 129 4.53 -7.56 11.93
C ASN A 129 4.18 -6.62 13.08
N GLU A 130 4.41 -7.04 14.33
CA GLU A 130 4.12 -6.21 15.50
C GLU A 130 4.96 -4.93 15.52
N TRP A 131 6.29 -5.06 15.46
CA TRP A 131 7.16 -3.89 15.54
C TRP A 131 7.15 -3.09 14.23
N THR A 132 7.11 -3.74 13.07
CA THR A 132 7.01 -3.03 11.78
C THR A 132 5.69 -2.25 11.69
N TYR A 133 4.58 -2.79 12.21
CA TYR A 133 3.34 -2.04 12.28
C TYR A 133 3.47 -0.82 13.20
N ASN A 134 3.98 -1.01 14.41
CA ASN A 134 4.06 0.07 15.41
C ASN A 134 4.99 1.21 15.00
N ASP A 135 6.16 0.87 14.45
CA ASP A 135 7.28 1.79 14.28
C ASP A 135 7.53 2.22 12.82
N ILE A 136 7.04 1.45 11.83
CA ILE A 136 7.19 1.77 10.40
C ILE A 136 5.83 2.11 9.77
N ASN A 137 4.89 1.15 9.70
CA ASN A 137 3.64 1.31 8.92
C ASN A 137 2.70 2.32 9.56
N ASN A 138 2.28 2.08 10.81
CA ASN A 138 1.47 3.02 11.58
C ASN A 138 2.32 4.13 12.19
N GLY A 139 3.63 3.88 12.36
CA GLY A 139 4.64 4.91 12.49
C GLY A 139 4.32 6.03 11.51
N SER A 140 4.44 5.83 10.20
CA SER A 140 4.19 6.86 9.17
C SER A 140 2.92 7.72 9.37
N THR A 141 1.81 7.13 9.83
CA THR A 141 0.56 7.84 10.16
C THR A 141 0.66 8.66 11.46
N ARG A 142 1.22 8.09 12.53
CA ARG A 142 1.49 8.79 13.80
C ARG A 142 2.61 9.83 13.67
N LEU A 143 3.58 9.60 12.79
CA LEU A 143 4.79 10.39 12.60
C LEU A 143 4.50 11.79 12.04
N THR A 144 3.40 12.01 11.31
CA THR A 144 3.27 13.25 10.51
C THR A 144 1.89 13.80 10.25
N MET A 145 0.83 13.00 10.29
CA MET A 145 -0.48 13.51 9.88
C MET A 145 -1.10 14.50 10.88
N LEU A 146 -0.64 14.48 12.14
CA LEU A 146 -1.27 15.19 13.26
C LEU A 146 -0.27 15.87 14.22
N ILE A 147 1.02 15.91 13.88
CA ILE A 147 2.03 16.45 14.80
C ILE A 147 2.21 17.95 14.59
N LEU A 148 1.84 18.73 15.60
CA LEU A 148 1.96 20.19 15.62
C LEU A 148 3.23 20.69 16.34
N THR A 149 4.09 19.80 16.83
CA THR A 149 5.28 20.17 17.61
C THR A 149 6.57 19.51 17.12
N GLN A 150 7.68 20.24 17.23
CA GLN A 150 9.01 19.78 16.86
C GLN A 150 9.44 18.54 17.67
N GLU A 151 9.16 18.52 18.98
CA GLU A 151 9.55 17.42 19.87
C GLU A 151 8.90 16.09 19.46
N ALA A 152 7.59 16.12 19.20
CA ALA A 152 6.87 14.94 18.79
C ALA A 152 7.35 14.46 17.41
N TYR A 153 7.66 15.37 16.48
CA TYR A 153 8.25 15.04 15.18
C TYR A 153 9.60 14.32 15.36
N GLU A 154 10.52 14.88 16.16
CA GLU A 154 11.84 14.30 16.35
C GLU A 154 11.80 12.91 16.99
N LYS A 155 11.01 12.74 18.05
CA LYS A 155 10.85 11.44 18.73
C LYS A 155 10.43 10.38 17.72
N ASN A 156 9.41 10.71 16.95
CA ASN A 156 8.80 9.84 15.98
C ASN A 156 9.78 9.51 14.85
N VAL A 157 10.37 10.51 14.20
CA VAL A 157 11.33 10.26 13.10
C VAL A 157 12.51 9.43 13.59
N LYS A 158 13.05 9.68 14.80
CA LYS A 158 14.11 8.85 15.38
C LYS A 158 13.67 7.39 15.57
N THR A 159 12.45 7.14 16.06
CA THR A 159 11.89 5.78 16.17
C THR A 159 11.77 5.10 14.81
N LEU A 160 11.25 5.79 13.79
CA LEU A 160 11.13 5.25 12.43
C LEU A 160 12.49 4.85 11.88
N PHE A 161 13.49 5.73 11.95
CA PHE A 161 14.80 5.44 11.37
C PHE A 161 15.53 4.32 12.14
N ALA A 162 15.37 4.23 13.46
CA ALA A 162 15.86 3.08 14.23
C ALA A 162 15.19 1.76 13.79
N ALA A 163 13.89 1.80 13.49
CA ALA A 163 13.16 0.64 12.99
C ALA A 163 13.56 0.27 11.55
N LEU A 164 13.83 1.24 10.68
CA LEU A 164 14.37 1.00 9.35
C LEU A 164 15.80 0.44 9.40
N ASP A 165 16.65 0.91 10.31
CA ASP A 165 17.98 0.35 10.58
C ASP A 165 17.89 -1.12 11.02
N ARG A 166 16.90 -1.45 11.86
CA ARG A 166 16.60 -2.84 12.22
C ARG A 166 16.15 -3.67 11.00
N ALA A 167 15.20 -3.16 10.21
CA ALA A 167 14.70 -3.85 9.01
C ALA A 167 15.81 -4.12 8.01
N GLU A 168 16.69 -3.14 7.79
CA GLU A 168 17.88 -3.25 6.96
C GLU A 168 18.81 -4.37 7.45
N ALA A 169 19.11 -4.40 8.75
CA ALA A 169 19.98 -5.41 9.34
C ALA A 169 19.38 -6.83 9.30
N GLU A 170 18.07 -6.98 9.43
CA GLU A 170 17.37 -8.25 9.31
C GLU A 170 17.32 -8.72 7.84
N LEU A 171 16.96 -7.85 6.90
CA LEU A 171 16.94 -8.16 5.46
C LEU A 171 18.32 -8.49 4.90
N ALA A 172 19.37 -7.83 5.37
CA ALA A 172 20.75 -8.14 4.98
C ALA A 172 21.17 -9.58 5.34
N LYS A 173 20.51 -10.19 6.34
CA LYS A 173 20.75 -11.57 6.79
C LYS A 173 19.72 -12.55 6.24
N SER A 174 18.72 -12.08 5.49
CA SER A 174 17.69 -12.98 4.93
C SER A 174 18.34 -14.02 4.01
N PRO A 175 17.94 -15.30 4.10
CA PRO A 175 18.46 -16.35 3.24
C PRO A 175 17.91 -16.29 1.80
N GLY A 176 17.03 -15.33 1.49
CA GLY A 176 16.42 -15.20 0.17
C GLY A 176 16.04 -13.76 -0.17
N PRO A 177 15.27 -13.56 -1.26
CA PRO A 177 14.92 -12.23 -1.74
C PRO A 177 13.80 -11.55 -0.93
N TYR A 178 13.10 -12.29 -0.06
CA TYR A 178 12.03 -11.79 0.81
C TYR A 178 12.45 -11.78 2.28
N TYR A 179 11.64 -11.21 3.17
CA TYR A 179 12.00 -10.95 4.56
C TYR A 179 12.41 -12.22 5.32
N HIS A 180 11.65 -13.31 5.15
CA HIS A 180 11.88 -14.58 5.84
C HIS A 180 12.44 -15.70 4.93
N GLY A 181 12.88 -15.38 3.70
CA GLY A 181 13.57 -16.32 2.83
C GLY A 181 13.14 -16.28 1.37
N ALA A 182 12.87 -17.46 0.80
CA ALA A 182 12.69 -17.67 -0.65
C ALA A 182 11.32 -17.21 -1.18
N ASP A 183 10.28 -17.29 -0.35
CA ASP A 183 8.89 -17.03 -0.71
C ASP A 183 8.36 -15.78 0.02
N PRO A 184 7.43 -15.02 -0.57
CA PRO A 184 6.85 -13.85 0.07
C PRO A 184 5.91 -14.28 1.21
N THR A 185 5.89 -13.49 2.28
CA THR A 185 5.02 -13.70 3.45
C THR A 185 4.15 -12.48 3.73
N GLU A 186 3.25 -12.58 4.71
CA GLU A 186 2.46 -11.46 5.22
C GLU A 186 3.36 -10.29 5.65
N ALA A 187 4.55 -10.56 6.19
CA ALA A 187 5.52 -9.52 6.56
C ALA A 187 5.94 -8.68 5.35
N ASP A 188 6.23 -9.33 4.22
CA ASP A 188 6.60 -8.65 2.99
C ASP A 188 5.45 -7.80 2.45
N VAL A 189 4.24 -8.36 2.42
CA VAL A 189 3.04 -7.66 1.94
C VAL A 189 2.79 -6.38 2.74
N ARG A 190 2.89 -6.47 4.07
CA ARG A 190 2.63 -5.34 4.97
C ARG A 190 3.73 -4.29 4.87
N LEU A 191 4.99 -4.68 4.97
CA LEU A 191 6.12 -3.75 4.92
C LEU A 191 6.23 -3.05 3.55
N TYR A 192 5.97 -3.78 2.46
CA TYR A 192 6.15 -3.27 1.09
C TYR A 192 5.32 -2.02 0.86
N THR A 193 4.08 -2.01 1.36
CA THR A 193 3.17 -0.87 1.16
C THR A 193 3.73 0.44 1.72
N THR A 194 4.51 0.38 2.80
CA THR A 194 5.17 1.56 3.36
C THR A 194 6.45 1.89 2.60
N ILE A 195 7.33 0.92 2.37
CA ILE A 195 8.65 1.17 1.77
C ILE A 195 8.54 1.66 0.32
N ILE A 196 7.61 1.13 -0.48
CA ILE A 196 7.42 1.56 -1.88
C ILE A 196 6.96 3.03 -1.98
N ARG A 197 6.33 3.57 -0.93
CA ARG A 197 5.88 4.97 -0.86
C ARG A 197 6.91 5.91 -0.25
N PHE A 198 8.00 5.36 0.31
CA PHE A 198 8.90 6.11 1.15
C PHE A 198 9.59 7.24 0.40
N ASP A 199 10.31 6.92 -0.67
CA ASP A 199 11.02 7.92 -1.47
C ASP A 199 10.04 8.80 -2.26
N ALA A 200 8.96 8.21 -2.78
CA ALA A 200 7.97 8.90 -3.61
C ALA A 200 7.13 9.95 -2.84
N VAL A 201 6.97 9.76 -1.54
CA VAL A 201 6.10 10.61 -0.71
C VAL A 201 6.71 10.92 0.64
N TYR A 202 7.10 9.93 1.43
CA TYR A 202 7.35 10.13 2.86
C TYR A 202 8.60 10.99 3.15
N VAL A 203 9.63 10.87 2.32
CA VAL A 203 10.84 11.70 2.45
C VAL A 203 10.48 13.18 2.43
N GLN A 204 9.71 13.63 1.44
CA GLN A 204 9.37 15.05 1.27
C GLN A 204 8.10 15.43 2.04
N HIS A 205 6.99 14.76 1.80
CA HIS A 205 5.67 15.14 2.31
C HIS A 205 5.60 15.01 3.83
N PHE A 206 6.24 13.96 4.35
CA PHE A 206 6.28 13.62 5.76
C PHE A 206 7.61 14.01 6.43
N LYS A 207 8.54 14.64 5.68
CA LYS A 207 9.85 15.05 6.22
C LYS A 207 10.63 13.87 6.83
N CYS A 208 10.38 12.63 6.38
CA CYS A 208 11.14 11.47 6.81
C CYS A 208 12.46 11.41 6.03
N ASN A 209 13.33 12.40 6.22
CA ASN A 209 14.45 12.71 5.32
C ASN A 209 15.84 12.57 5.95
N LEU A 210 16.00 11.78 7.02
CA LEU A 210 17.36 11.46 7.51
C LEU A 210 18.17 10.68 6.45
N ARG A 211 17.48 9.85 5.65
CA ARG A 211 17.98 9.19 4.44
C ARG A 211 16.81 8.63 3.62
N GLU A 212 17.03 8.46 2.32
CA GLU A 212 16.09 7.79 1.41
C GLU A 212 16.33 6.26 1.43
N ILE A 213 15.37 5.47 0.96
CA ILE A 213 15.54 4.03 0.78
C ILE A 213 16.60 3.75 -0.29
N ARG A 214 16.47 4.37 -1.47
CA ARG A 214 17.35 4.10 -2.63
C ARG A 214 18.83 4.35 -2.41
N SER A 215 19.18 5.24 -1.48
CA SER A 215 20.57 5.68 -1.22
C SER A 215 21.08 5.35 0.17
N GLY A 216 20.18 5.17 1.16
CA GLY A 216 20.55 4.95 2.56
C GLY A 216 20.42 3.51 3.06
N TYR A 217 19.68 2.65 2.35
CA TYR A 217 19.35 1.30 2.83
C TYR A 217 19.51 0.24 1.72
N PRO A 218 20.72 -0.29 1.49
CA PRO A 218 21.00 -1.23 0.41
C PRO A 218 20.13 -2.50 0.40
N ALA A 219 19.89 -3.14 1.55
CA ALA A 219 19.11 -4.37 1.65
C ALA A 219 17.61 -4.09 1.44
N LEU A 220 17.05 -3.04 2.05
CA LEU A 220 15.67 -2.60 1.80
C LEU A 220 15.47 -2.18 0.34
N HIS A 221 16.41 -1.43 -0.25
CA HIS A 221 16.34 -1.00 -1.64
C HIS A 221 16.38 -2.19 -2.60
N LYS A 222 17.23 -3.19 -2.34
CA LYS A 222 17.27 -4.44 -3.11
C LYS A 222 15.95 -5.22 -2.96
N TRP A 223 15.47 -5.38 -1.74
CA TRP A 223 14.24 -6.12 -1.43
C TRP A 223 13.00 -5.47 -2.08
N VAL A 224 12.81 -4.16 -1.93
CA VAL A 224 11.62 -3.49 -2.47
C VAL A 224 11.59 -3.51 -4.00
N ARG A 225 12.76 -3.37 -4.65
CA ARG A 225 12.88 -3.54 -6.11
C ARG A 225 12.58 -4.97 -6.53
N TYR A 226 13.07 -5.97 -5.79
CA TYR A 226 12.76 -7.37 -6.09
C TYR A 226 11.25 -7.62 -6.00
N CYS A 227 10.61 -7.21 -4.90
CA CYS A 227 9.16 -7.29 -4.75
C CYS A 227 8.44 -6.64 -5.94
N TYR A 228 8.76 -5.38 -6.25
CA TYR A 228 8.11 -4.61 -7.32
C TYR A 228 8.30 -5.24 -8.71
N TRP A 229 9.55 -5.56 -9.10
CA TRP A 229 9.87 -5.95 -10.47
C TRP A 229 9.75 -7.46 -10.75
N LYS A 230 9.88 -8.32 -9.72
CA LYS A 230 9.87 -9.78 -9.90
C LYS A 230 8.56 -10.43 -9.50
N ASN A 231 7.62 -9.68 -8.91
CA ASN A 231 6.31 -10.20 -8.55
C ASN A 231 5.19 -9.25 -8.94
N GLU A 232 4.36 -9.67 -9.92
CA GLU A 232 3.26 -8.88 -10.48
C GLU A 232 2.25 -8.44 -9.42
N ALA A 233 2.05 -9.21 -8.34
CA ALA A 233 1.11 -8.85 -7.28
C ALA A 233 1.54 -7.60 -6.49
N PHE A 234 2.83 -7.26 -6.50
CA PHE A 234 3.38 -6.06 -5.89
C PHE A 234 3.44 -4.91 -6.90
N GLY A 235 4.23 -5.05 -7.97
CA GLY A 235 4.42 -3.99 -8.96
C GLY A 235 3.16 -3.65 -9.74
N GLY A 236 2.41 -4.67 -10.19
CA GLY A 236 1.16 -4.51 -10.94
C GLY A 236 0.00 -3.90 -10.12
N THR A 237 0.19 -3.72 -8.81
CA THR A 237 -0.78 -3.07 -7.91
C THR A 237 -0.29 -1.73 -7.35
N THR A 238 0.84 -1.23 -7.84
CA THR A 238 1.47 0.01 -7.39
C THR A 238 1.28 1.10 -8.45
N GLU A 239 0.45 2.09 -8.15
CA GLU A 239 0.20 3.24 -9.03
C GLU A 239 0.75 4.52 -8.35
N PHE A 240 1.90 4.99 -8.84
CA PHE A 240 2.62 6.14 -8.26
C PHE A 240 1.91 7.49 -8.48
N THR A 241 1.18 7.67 -9.59
CA THR A 241 0.33 8.84 -9.82
C THR A 241 -0.75 8.91 -8.75
N HIS A 242 -1.38 7.78 -8.41
CA HIS A 242 -2.38 7.74 -7.33
C HIS A 242 -1.77 8.03 -5.97
N ILE A 243 -0.65 7.37 -5.67
CA ILE A 243 0.10 7.56 -4.42
C ILE A 243 0.46 9.05 -4.26
N LYS A 244 1.20 9.64 -5.21
CA LYS A 244 1.69 11.02 -5.08
C LYS A 244 0.55 12.03 -5.02
N ASN A 245 -0.45 11.90 -5.89
CA ASN A 245 -1.60 12.80 -5.88
C ASN A 245 -2.42 12.69 -4.58
N HIS A 246 -2.67 11.48 -4.09
CA HIS A 246 -3.45 11.31 -2.86
C HIS A 246 -2.82 12.08 -1.70
N TYR A 247 -1.56 11.81 -1.38
CA TYR A 247 -0.91 12.47 -0.25
C TYR A 247 -0.79 13.99 -0.45
N THR A 248 -0.33 14.43 -1.62
CA THR A 248 0.01 15.84 -1.84
C THR A 248 -1.20 16.73 -2.08
N LYS A 249 -2.31 16.20 -2.61
CA LYS A 249 -3.53 16.97 -2.90
C LYS A 249 -4.64 16.81 -1.86
N SER A 250 -4.48 15.89 -0.91
CA SER A 250 -5.48 15.64 0.13
C SER A 250 -5.08 16.17 1.51
N HIS A 251 -3.78 16.34 1.78
CA HIS A 251 -3.31 16.84 3.08
C HIS A 251 -3.02 18.34 3.00
N HIS A 252 -4.05 19.17 2.89
CA HIS A 252 -3.90 20.62 2.73
C HIS A 252 -3.20 21.27 3.93
N GLN A 253 -3.31 20.68 5.12
CA GLN A 253 -2.61 21.12 6.32
C GLN A 253 -1.08 20.95 6.24
N ILE A 254 -0.60 20.01 5.42
CA ILE A 254 0.83 19.76 5.18
C ILE A 254 1.30 20.47 3.90
N ASN A 255 0.49 20.42 2.84
CA ASN A 255 0.79 20.98 1.52
C ASN A 255 -0.34 21.90 1.03
N PRO A 256 -0.43 23.15 1.51
CA PRO A 256 -1.54 24.05 1.21
C PRO A 256 -1.78 24.29 -0.28
N LEU A 257 -0.68 24.39 -1.06
CA LEU A 257 -0.75 24.65 -2.51
C LEU A 257 -1.11 23.40 -3.34
N SER A 258 -1.17 22.22 -2.72
CA SER A 258 -1.51 20.95 -3.40
C SER A 258 -0.61 20.62 -4.60
N ILE A 259 0.62 21.14 -4.60
CA ILE A 259 1.60 20.87 -5.64
C ILE A 259 2.13 19.46 -5.43
N THR A 260 2.07 18.62 -6.45
CA THR A 260 2.63 17.28 -6.45
C THR A 260 4.08 17.33 -6.97
N PRO A 261 5.09 16.92 -6.19
CA PRO A 261 6.47 16.88 -6.65
C PRO A 261 6.64 15.95 -7.86
N LEU A 262 7.51 16.35 -8.80
CA LEU A 262 7.88 15.51 -9.94
C LEU A 262 8.75 14.33 -9.50
N GLY A 263 9.69 14.59 -8.59
CA GLY A 263 10.61 13.58 -8.09
C GLY A 263 9.95 12.57 -7.12
N PRO A 264 10.71 11.54 -6.75
CA PRO A 264 12.00 11.18 -7.32
C PRO A 264 11.82 10.57 -8.73
N ASP A 265 12.84 10.69 -9.60
CA ASP A 265 12.81 10.16 -10.96
C ASP A 265 13.94 9.12 -11.15
N PRO A 266 13.63 7.85 -11.47
CA PRO A 266 12.28 7.26 -11.50
C PRO A 266 11.69 7.08 -10.08
N ASP A 267 10.37 6.84 -10.01
CA ASP A 267 9.68 6.55 -8.73
C ASP A 267 10.27 5.30 -8.04
N ILE A 268 10.62 4.27 -8.81
CA ILE A 268 11.37 3.07 -8.38
C ILE A 268 12.47 2.75 -9.41
N LEU A 269 13.71 2.55 -8.93
CA LEU A 269 14.83 2.24 -9.82
C LEU A 269 14.67 0.84 -10.45
N PRO A 270 15.08 0.65 -11.72
CA PRO A 270 15.24 -0.67 -12.32
C PRO A 270 16.19 -1.58 -11.51
N MET A 271 16.06 -2.90 -11.72
CA MET A 271 16.86 -3.90 -10.99
C MET A 271 18.36 -3.84 -11.31
N ASP A 272 18.72 -3.39 -12.50
CA ASP A 272 20.07 -3.27 -13.03
C ASP A 272 20.67 -1.86 -12.90
N GLU A 273 19.93 -0.96 -12.24
CA GLU A 273 20.34 0.42 -12.03
C GLU A 273 20.61 0.74 -10.55
N GLU A 274 21.49 1.72 -10.34
CA GLU A 274 21.79 2.31 -9.04
C GLU A 274 21.76 3.84 -9.10
N VAL A 275 21.71 4.48 -7.93
CA VAL A 275 21.79 5.94 -7.84
C VAL A 275 23.11 6.46 -8.45
N PRO A 276 23.13 7.65 -9.07
CA PRO A 276 24.30 8.14 -9.80
C PRO A 276 25.61 8.14 -9.00
N ALA A 277 25.55 8.46 -7.70
CA ALA A 277 26.71 8.46 -6.82
C ALA A 277 27.33 7.06 -6.65
N VAL A 278 26.51 6.02 -6.49
CA VAL A 278 26.97 4.62 -6.41
C VAL A 278 27.51 4.16 -7.75
N LYS A 279 26.83 4.49 -8.87
CA LYS A 279 27.33 4.22 -10.22
C LYS A 279 28.70 4.84 -10.48
N ALA A 280 28.97 6.02 -9.92
CA ALA A 280 30.27 6.69 -10.06
C ALA A 280 31.37 6.03 -9.21
N ALA A 281 31.04 5.52 -8.01
CA ALA A 281 31.99 4.90 -7.11
C ALA A 281 32.40 3.47 -7.49
N LEU A 282 31.56 2.77 -8.28
CA LEU A 282 31.82 1.39 -8.75
C LEU A 282 32.61 1.32 -10.08
N LYS A 283 32.88 2.47 -10.71
CA LYS A 283 33.71 2.58 -11.93
C LYS A 283 35.17 2.77 -11.58
#